data_AF-A0A9P4QK22-F1
#
_entry.id   AF-A0A9P4QK22-F1
#
_cell.length_a   1.000
_cell.length_b   1.000
_cell.length_c   1.000
_cell.angle_alpha   90.00
_cell.angle_beta   90.00
_cell.angle_gamma   90.00
#
_symmetry.space_group_name_H-M   'P 1'
#
loop_
_entity.id
_entity.type
_entity.pdbx_description
1 polymer ?
#
loop_
_entity_poly.entity_id
_entity_poly.type
_entity_poly.pdbx_seq_one_letter_code
_entity_poly.pdbx_strand_id
1 'polypeptide(L)'
;ASSPPLTVPPPPPPAPPPPAPAPPLNPSFGIVPGMTGPTDLISGTIWPHRLLHAASMTSYIRDGMNTYNGIQGPAYNILSYTWGYFQDPSKKAPPLLTRGVEWPIPSIQPSHFTTDTFKTAIIRAAEGVRHLCEWVWGGCAYIPQEHEHETKEATRLHGQEIGRQVSI
;
A
#
# COMPACT_ATOMS: atom_id res chain seq x y z
N ALA A 1 -33.20 8.45 61.38
CA ALA A 1 -32.87 8.50 59.94
C ALA A 1 -31.38 8.78 59.84
N SER A 2 -30.60 7.84 59.31
CA SER A 2 -29.19 8.07 58.97
C SER A 2 -28.99 7.62 57.53
N SER A 3 -28.80 8.60 56.64
CA SER A 3 -28.44 8.35 55.25
C SER A 3 -27.02 7.79 55.16
N PRO A 4 -26.74 6.82 54.27
CA PRO A 4 -25.38 6.34 54.07
C PRO A 4 -24.51 7.43 53.43
N PRO A 5 -23.19 7.43 53.69
CA PRO A 5 -22.28 8.42 53.12
C PRO A 5 -22.19 8.24 51.59
N LEU A 6 -22.33 9.35 50.87
CA LEU A 6 -22.11 9.42 49.43
C LEU A 6 -20.62 9.17 49.16
N THR A 7 -20.29 8.01 48.60
CA THR A 7 -18.97 7.71 48.07
C THR A 7 -18.71 8.58 46.85
N VAL A 8 -17.74 9.48 46.96
CA VAL A 8 -17.28 10.30 45.84
C VAL A 8 -16.58 9.38 44.82
N PRO A 9 -16.98 9.38 43.54
CA PRO A 9 -16.32 8.58 42.52
C PRO A 9 -14.87 9.04 42.35
N PRO A 10 -13.93 8.10 42.07
CA PRO A 10 -12.55 8.46 41.82
C PRO A 10 -12.44 9.38 40.59
N PRO A 11 -11.45 10.28 40.57
CA PRO A 11 -11.23 11.14 39.42
C PRO A 11 -10.90 10.30 38.16
N PRO A 12 -11.26 10.79 36.97
CA PRO A 12 -10.92 10.12 35.73
C PRO A 12 -9.39 10.02 35.57
N PRO A 13 -8.89 8.97 34.90
CA PRO A 13 -7.47 8.86 34.62
C PRO A 13 -6.99 10.07 33.78
N PRO A 14 -5.72 10.48 33.95
CA PRO A 14 -5.16 11.56 33.15
C PRO A 14 -5.22 11.19 31.67
N ALA A 15 -5.46 12.20 30.82
CA ALA A 15 -5.45 12.03 29.39
C ALA A 15 -4.10 11.45 28.91
N PRO A 16 -4.09 10.55 27.92
CA PRO A 16 -2.84 10.09 27.34
C PRO A 16 -2.06 11.29 26.78
N PRO A 17 -0.72 11.25 26.84
CA PRO A 17 0.10 12.30 26.25
C PRO A 17 -0.19 12.39 24.75
N PRO A 18 -0.10 13.59 24.15
CA PRO A 18 -0.23 13.74 22.72
C PRO A 18 0.81 12.86 21.99
N PRO A 19 0.49 12.34 20.80
CA PRO A 19 1.45 11.61 20.00
C PRO A 19 2.69 12.47 19.76
N ALA A 20 3.87 11.84 19.77
CA ALA A 20 5.12 12.52 19.49
C ALA A 20 5.01 13.26 18.14
N PRO A 21 5.62 14.45 18.00
CA PRO A 21 5.71 15.12 16.70
C PRO A 21 6.30 14.16 15.68
N ALA A 22 5.75 14.14 14.46
CA ALA A 22 6.34 13.39 13.37
C ALA A 22 7.84 13.76 13.27
N PRO A 23 8.75 12.78 13.10
CA PRO A 23 10.16 13.09 12.91
C PRO A 23 10.30 14.06 11.73
N PRO A 24 11.23 15.03 11.81
CA PRO A 24 11.49 15.92 10.69
C PRO A 24 11.82 15.08 9.45
N LEU A 25 11.19 15.41 8.32
CA LEU A 25 11.53 14.82 7.03
C LEU A 25 13.05 14.94 6.84
N ASN A 26 13.72 13.80 6.77
CA ASN A 26 15.17 13.75 6.69
C ASN A 26 15.60 14.43 5.36
N PRO A 27 16.28 15.59 5.39
CA PRO A 27 16.63 16.31 4.16
C PRO A 27 17.69 15.57 3.31
N SER A 28 18.25 14.47 3.83
CA SER A 28 19.27 13.65 3.18
C SER A 28 18.74 12.67 2.12
N PHE A 29 17.45 12.70 1.77
CA PHE A 29 16.96 12.10 0.51
C PHE A 29 17.16 13.05 -0.70
N GLY A 30 18.06 14.03 -0.56
CA GLY A 30 18.52 14.89 -1.64
C GLY A 30 19.71 14.31 -2.37
N ILE A 31 19.45 13.81 -3.58
CA ILE A 31 20.31 13.94 -4.77
C ILE A 31 21.72 13.34 -4.62
N VAL A 32 21.91 12.16 -5.21
CA VAL A 32 23.24 11.68 -5.60
C VAL A 32 23.85 12.72 -6.55
N PRO A 33 25.02 13.32 -6.23
CA PRO A 33 25.64 14.30 -7.10
C PRO A 33 26.07 13.62 -8.42
N GLY A 34 25.41 13.95 -9.53
CA GLY A 34 25.75 13.44 -10.86
C GLY A 34 24.58 13.09 -11.79
N MET A 35 23.34 13.02 -11.31
CA MET A 35 22.17 12.73 -12.16
C MET A 35 21.61 14.00 -12.82
N THR A 36 22.27 14.48 -13.87
CA THR A 36 21.69 15.47 -14.79
C THR A 36 20.99 14.74 -15.95
N GLY A 37 19.72 14.40 -15.73
CA GLY A 37 18.82 13.79 -16.71
C GLY A 37 17.68 13.02 -16.01
N PRO A 38 16.51 12.82 -16.64
CA PRO A 38 15.48 11.91 -16.13
C PRO A 38 16.09 10.51 -16.14
N THR A 39 16.73 10.15 -15.03
CA THR A 39 17.34 8.85 -14.89
C THR A 39 16.22 7.95 -14.46
N ASP A 40 15.77 7.10 -15.38
CA ASP A 40 14.82 6.04 -15.07
C ASP A 40 15.32 5.33 -13.82
N LEU A 41 14.59 5.46 -12.71
CA LEU A 41 14.94 4.89 -11.40
C LEU A 41 14.98 3.35 -11.42
N ILE A 42 14.71 2.73 -12.58
CA ILE A 42 14.64 1.29 -12.80
C ILE A 42 15.35 1.00 -14.12
N SER A 43 16.47 0.28 -14.04
CA SER A 43 17.24 -0.21 -15.18
C SER A 43 16.32 -0.87 -16.21
N GLY A 44 16.30 -0.31 -17.43
CA GLY A 44 15.19 -0.32 -18.39
C GLY A 44 14.83 -1.63 -19.09
N THR A 45 14.90 -2.78 -18.43
CA THR A 45 14.47 -4.07 -19.01
C THR A 45 13.48 -4.85 -18.14
N ILE A 46 13.34 -4.52 -16.85
CA ILE A 46 12.48 -5.27 -15.93
C ILE A 46 11.32 -4.38 -15.48
N TRP A 47 10.12 -4.73 -15.93
CA TRP A 47 8.88 -4.05 -15.58
C TRP A 47 8.02 -4.96 -14.69
N PRO A 48 7.25 -4.39 -13.74
CA PRO A 48 6.30 -5.11 -12.91
C PRO A 48 5.37 -6.02 -13.72
N HIS A 49 4.90 -7.14 -13.18
CA HIS A 49 3.86 -7.88 -13.89
C HIS A 49 2.53 -7.10 -13.89
N ARG A 50 2.28 -6.28 -12.87
CA ARG A 50 1.05 -5.48 -12.72
C ARG A 50 1.36 -4.09 -12.19
N LEU A 51 0.58 -3.11 -12.64
CA LEU A 51 0.52 -1.76 -12.07
C LEU A 51 -0.93 -1.38 -11.75
N LEU A 52 -1.11 -0.55 -10.73
CA LEU A 52 -2.42 -0.06 -10.29
C LEU A 52 -2.55 1.36 -10.80
N HIS A 53 -3.61 1.60 -11.55
CA HIS A 53 -4.02 2.93 -11.90
C HIS A 53 -4.83 3.53 -10.74
N ALA A 54 -4.25 4.50 -10.03
CA ALA A 54 -4.74 4.98 -8.73
C ALA A 54 -6.16 5.56 -8.79
N ALA A 55 -6.48 6.35 -9.82
CA ALA A 55 -7.80 6.96 -9.96
C ALA A 55 -8.91 5.91 -10.13
N SER A 56 -8.62 4.87 -10.90
CA SER A 56 -9.58 3.80 -11.17
C SER A 56 -9.53 2.65 -10.16
N MET A 57 -8.55 2.61 -9.26
CA MET A 57 -8.27 1.44 -8.41
C MET A 57 -8.28 0.11 -9.20
N THR A 58 -7.71 0.11 -10.40
CA THR A 58 -7.70 -1.06 -11.30
C THR A 58 -6.26 -1.51 -11.54
N SER A 59 -6.00 -2.77 -11.24
CA SER A 59 -4.73 -3.47 -11.48
C SER A 59 -4.71 -3.97 -12.91
N TYR A 60 -3.73 -3.53 -13.69
CA TYR A 60 -3.54 -3.93 -15.07
C TYR A 60 -2.37 -4.88 -15.18
N ILE A 61 -2.58 -5.99 -15.88
CA ILE A 61 -1.50 -6.89 -16.28
C ILE A 61 -0.68 -6.19 -17.35
N ARG A 62 0.64 -6.31 -17.24
CA ARG A 62 1.58 -5.87 -18.24
C ARG A 62 1.34 -6.62 -19.55
N ASP A 63 1.11 -5.86 -20.61
CA ASP A 63 1.12 -6.33 -21.98
C ASP A 63 2.50 -6.08 -22.62
N GLY A 64 3.00 -7.08 -23.34
CA GLY A 64 4.33 -7.07 -23.93
C GLY A 64 5.45 -6.74 -22.94
N MET A 65 6.26 -5.73 -23.29
CA MET A 65 7.46 -5.36 -22.53
C MET A 65 7.18 -4.48 -21.31
N ASN A 66 6.30 -3.49 -21.45
CA ASN A 66 6.06 -2.44 -20.45
C ASN A 66 4.75 -1.67 -20.64
N THR A 67 3.76 -2.26 -21.31
CA THR A 67 2.49 -1.57 -21.58
C THR A 67 1.45 -1.93 -20.54
N TYR A 68 0.73 -0.93 -20.03
CA TYR A 68 -0.37 -1.12 -19.07
C TYR A 68 -1.54 -0.26 -19.51
N ASN A 69 -2.71 -0.87 -19.71
CA ASN A 69 -3.90 -0.18 -20.22
C ASN A 69 -3.62 0.67 -21.49
N GLY A 70 -2.78 0.16 -22.39
CA GLY A 70 -2.38 0.87 -23.62
C GLY A 70 -1.31 1.95 -23.43
N ILE A 71 -0.87 2.24 -22.20
CA ILE A 71 0.19 3.22 -21.92
C ILE A 71 1.52 2.47 -21.83
N GLN A 72 2.44 2.83 -22.72
CA GLN A 72 3.78 2.27 -22.75
C GLN A 72 4.69 2.98 -21.74
N GLY A 73 5.32 2.20 -20.87
CA GLY A 73 6.30 2.68 -19.90
C GLY A 73 5.80 3.81 -18.99
N PRO A 74 4.63 3.69 -18.34
CA PRO A 74 4.13 4.73 -17.46
C PRO A 74 5.10 4.97 -16.30
N ALA A 75 5.26 6.24 -15.90
CA ALA A 75 5.92 6.57 -14.63
C ALA A 75 5.05 6.07 -13.47
N TYR A 76 5.68 5.45 -12.48
CA TYR A 76 4.99 4.93 -11.31
C TYR A 76 5.79 5.15 -10.03
N ASN A 77 5.06 5.26 -8.91
CA ASN A 77 5.66 5.27 -7.57
C ASN A 77 5.57 3.90 -6.92
N ILE A 78 6.46 3.63 -5.96
CA ILE A 78 6.52 2.34 -5.26
C ILE A 78 5.91 2.49 -3.86
N LEU A 79 4.97 1.61 -3.52
CA LEU A 79 4.41 1.49 -2.18
C LEU A 79 4.67 0.10 -1.61
N SER A 80 5.74 -0.03 -0.84
CA SER A 80 6.09 -1.28 -0.16
C SER A 80 5.33 -1.39 1.17
N TYR A 81 4.38 -2.31 1.25
CA TYR A 81 3.64 -2.58 2.49
C TYR A 81 3.18 -4.03 2.62
N THR A 82 3.33 -4.61 3.81
CA THR A 82 2.96 -5.99 4.14
C THR A 82 1.50 -6.10 4.56
N TRP A 83 0.60 -5.98 3.58
CA TRP A 83 -0.85 -6.05 3.78
C TRP A 83 -1.32 -7.29 4.57
N GLY A 84 -0.69 -8.46 4.37
CA GLY A 84 -1.05 -9.70 5.07
C GLY A 84 -0.72 -9.74 6.57
N TYR A 85 0.19 -8.90 7.06
CA TYR A 85 0.59 -8.93 8.47
C TYR A 85 -0.51 -8.41 9.40
N PHE A 86 -1.29 -7.42 8.95
CA PHE A 86 -2.37 -6.80 9.73
C PHE A 86 -3.77 -7.22 9.24
N GLN A 87 -3.86 -8.42 8.65
CA GLN A 87 -5.13 -8.95 8.18
C GLN A 87 -6.15 -9.03 9.32
N ASP A 88 -7.39 -8.60 9.08
CA ASP A 88 -8.50 -8.77 10.01
C ASP A 88 -8.97 -10.24 9.99
N PRO A 89 -8.70 -11.04 11.05
CA PRO A 89 -9.12 -12.43 11.08
C PRO A 89 -10.65 -12.57 11.15
N SER A 90 -11.35 -11.54 11.63
CA SER A 90 -12.81 -11.56 11.71
C SER A 90 -13.50 -11.30 10.38
N LYS A 91 -12.76 -10.83 9.36
CA LYS A 91 -13.27 -10.45 8.03
C LYS A 91 -14.47 -9.48 8.09
N LYS A 92 -14.58 -8.69 9.16
CA LYS A 92 -15.70 -7.74 9.36
C LYS A 92 -15.40 -6.39 8.71
N ALA A 93 -14.13 -6.00 8.65
CA ALA A 93 -13.73 -4.79 7.95
C ALA A 93 -13.89 -4.98 6.42
N PRO A 94 -14.23 -3.91 5.67
CA PRO A 94 -14.28 -3.98 4.21
C PRO A 94 -12.86 -4.14 3.62
N PRO A 95 -12.67 -4.99 2.61
CA PRO A 95 -11.39 -5.10 1.91
C PRO A 95 -11.17 -3.91 0.98
N LEU A 96 -9.92 -3.71 0.53
CA LEU A 96 -9.62 -2.73 -0.50
C LEU A 96 -10.25 -3.13 -1.83
N LEU A 97 -11.28 -2.39 -2.22
CA LEU A 97 -11.95 -2.58 -3.51
C LEU A 97 -10.99 -2.24 -4.65
N THR A 98 -10.43 -3.28 -5.25
CA THR A 98 -9.52 -3.19 -6.38
C THR A 98 -10.08 -4.03 -7.51
N ARG A 99 -10.06 -3.49 -8.74
CA ARG A 99 -10.50 -4.19 -9.95
C ARG A 99 -9.32 -4.82 -10.68
N GLY A 100 -9.60 -5.78 -11.55
CA GLY A 100 -8.58 -6.42 -12.40
C GLY A 100 -7.69 -7.44 -11.67
N VAL A 101 -8.05 -7.80 -10.42
CA VAL A 101 -7.43 -8.91 -9.67
C VAL A 101 -8.40 -10.08 -9.57
N GLU A 102 -7.87 -11.30 -9.59
CA GLU A 102 -8.65 -12.55 -9.53
C GLU A 102 -8.66 -13.17 -8.12
N TRP A 103 -7.84 -12.64 -7.22
CA TRP A 103 -7.73 -13.11 -5.84
C TRP A 103 -8.49 -12.18 -4.90
N PRO A 104 -8.99 -12.72 -3.77
CA PRO A 104 -9.54 -11.90 -2.71
C PRO A 104 -8.43 -11.04 -2.09
N ILE A 105 -8.70 -9.75 -1.92
CA ILE A 105 -7.85 -8.88 -1.11
C ILE A 105 -8.34 -9.00 0.34
N PRO A 106 -7.48 -9.38 1.29
CA PRO A 106 -7.92 -9.54 2.67
C PRO A 106 -8.26 -8.19 3.30
N SER A 107 -9.18 -8.20 4.26
CA SER A 107 -9.49 -7.02 5.06
C SER A 107 -8.37 -6.73 6.05
N ILE A 108 -8.27 -5.49 6.52
CA ILE A 108 -7.27 -5.07 7.51
C ILE A 108 -7.91 -4.79 8.85
N GLN A 109 -7.21 -5.16 9.91
CA GLN A 109 -7.63 -4.92 11.27
C GLN A 109 -7.67 -3.40 11.54
N PRO A 110 -8.86 -2.82 11.84
CA PRO A 110 -9.02 -1.37 11.93
C PRO A 110 -8.20 -0.68 13.03
N SER A 111 -7.69 -1.44 14.02
CA SER A 111 -6.79 -0.92 15.06
C SER A 111 -5.44 -0.46 14.52
N HIS A 112 -5.06 -0.86 13.31
CA HIS A 112 -3.84 -0.41 12.64
C HIS A 112 -4.12 0.75 11.68
N PHE A 113 -4.98 0.51 10.69
CA PHE A 113 -5.50 1.52 9.77
C PHE A 113 -6.72 0.98 9.04
N THR A 114 -7.44 1.85 8.34
CA THR A 114 -8.61 1.47 7.54
C THR A 114 -8.27 1.36 6.07
N THR A 115 -9.06 0.59 5.34
CA THR A 115 -9.02 0.52 3.88
C THR A 115 -9.09 1.90 3.23
N ASP A 116 -9.89 2.82 3.77
CA ASP A 116 -10.02 4.19 3.25
C ASP A 116 -8.75 5.01 3.47
N THR A 117 -8.11 4.85 4.64
CA THR A 117 -6.81 5.47 4.93
C THR A 117 -5.75 4.98 3.94
N PHE A 118 -5.73 3.68 3.62
CA PHE A 118 -4.79 3.15 2.66
C PHE A 118 -5.07 3.58 1.22
N LYS A 119 -6.34 3.61 0.81
CA LYS A 119 -6.74 4.16 -0.48
C LYS A 119 -6.27 5.61 -0.61
N THR A 120 -6.39 6.40 0.46
CA THR A 120 -5.87 7.77 0.51
C THR A 120 -4.35 7.79 0.33
N ALA A 121 -3.61 6.89 1.00
CA ALA A 121 -2.16 6.77 0.81
C ALA A 121 -1.76 6.42 -0.63
N ILE A 122 -2.50 5.52 -1.31
CA ILE A 122 -2.29 5.21 -2.73
C ILE A 122 -2.48 6.45 -3.60
N ILE A 123 -3.56 7.20 -3.38
CA ILE A 123 -3.85 8.42 -4.14
C ILE A 123 -2.75 9.47 -3.91
N ARG A 124 -2.33 9.68 -2.65
CA ARG A 124 -1.24 10.60 -2.32
C ARG A 124 0.09 10.17 -2.92
N ALA A 125 0.37 8.88 -2.94
CA ALA A 125 1.55 8.36 -3.62
C ALA A 125 1.49 8.66 -5.11
N ALA A 126 0.32 8.50 -5.74
CA ALA A 126 0.14 8.75 -7.17
C ALA A 126 0.20 10.23 -7.55
N GLU A 127 -0.27 11.14 -6.68
CA GLU A 127 -0.13 12.59 -6.87
C GLU A 127 1.34 13.00 -7.03
N GLY A 128 2.24 12.27 -6.37
CA GLY A 128 3.69 12.48 -6.43
C GLY A 128 4.13 13.80 -5.79
N VAL A 129 5.45 13.95 -5.60
CA VAL A 129 6.02 15.16 -4.96
C VAL A 129 6.49 16.19 -5.99
N ARG A 130 7.02 15.72 -7.13
CA ARG A 130 7.56 16.57 -8.20
C ARG A 130 6.76 16.47 -9.50
N HIS A 131 6.23 15.28 -9.78
CA HIS A 131 5.47 14.96 -10.98
C HIS A 131 4.33 14.02 -10.60
N LEU A 132 3.21 14.13 -11.32
CA LEU A 132 2.10 13.20 -11.22
C LEU A 132 2.54 11.83 -11.72
N CYS A 133 2.37 10.80 -10.89
CA CYS A 133 2.59 9.40 -11.23
C CYS A 133 1.28 8.65 -11.02
N GLU A 134 0.39 8.66 -12.01
CA GLU A 134 -0.97 8.05 -11.91
C GLU A 134 -0.95 6.54 -11.58
N TRP A 135 0.24 5.94 -11.66
CA TRP A 135 0.51 4.53 -11.47
C TRP A 135 1.28 4.29 -10.19
N VAL A 136 0.91 3.22 -9.50
CA VAL A 136 1.62 2.73 -8.32
C VAL A 136 2.02 1.29 -8.56
N TRP A 137 3.15 0.89 -7.98
CA TRP A 137 3.59 -0.48 -7.87
C TRP A 137 3.77 -0.84 -6.39
N GLY A 138 3.03 -1.83 -5.88
CA GLY A 138 3.29 -2.43 -4.56
C GLY A 138 2.07 -2.57 -3.64
N GLY A 139 1.93 -3.76 -3.05
CA GLY A 139 0.86 -4.14 -2.09
C GLY A 139 -0.07 -5.28 -2.55
N CYS A 140 -1.20 -5.46 -1.84
CA CYS A 140 -2.19 -6.54 -2.07
C CYS A 140 -2.89 -6.57 -3.44
N ALA A 141 -2.83 -5.46 -4.19
CA ALA A 141 -3.45 -5.32 -5.52
C ALA A 141 -2.58 -5.86 -6.68
N TYR A 142 -1.35 -6.30 -6.38
CA TYR A 142 -0.33 -6.59 -7.39
C TYR A 142 0.24 -8.01 -7.26
N ILE A 143 0.22 -8.56 -6.04
CA ILE A 143 0.72 -9.89 -5.70
C ILE A 143 -0.48 -10.78 -5.35
N PRO A 144 -0.69 -11.90 -6.07
CA PRO A 144 -1.66 -12.90 -5.67
C PRO A 144 -1.48 -13.26 -4.20
N GLN A 145 -2.57 -13.18 -3.42
CA GLN A 145 -2.53 -13.65 -2.03
C GLN A 145 -2.80 -15.14 -2.02
N GLU A 146 -2.20 -15.90 -1.11
CA GLU A 146 -2.53 -17.33 -0.96
C GLU A 146 -4.03 -17.50 -0.70
N HIS A 147 -4.70 -18.34 -1.49
CA HIS A 147 -6.13 -18.61 -1.37
C HIS A 147 -6.47 -20.04 -1.83
N GLU A 148 -7.59 -20.59 -1.35
CA GLU A 148 -7.96 -22.01 -1.48
C GLU A 148 -8.08 -22.53 -2.92
N HIS A 149 -8.17 -21.65 -3.91
CA HIS A 149 -8.31 -22.00 -5.33
C HIS A 149 -7.18 -21.43 -6.20
N GLU A 150 -6.04 -21.08 -5.60
CA GLU A 150 -4.90 -20.55 -6.34
C GLU A 150 -4.37 -21.59 -7.34
N THR A 151 -4.22 -21.18 -8.61
CA THR A 151 -3.62 -22.04 -9.63
C THR A 151 -2.10 -22.10 -9.45
N LYS A 152 -1.47 -23.21 -9.87
CA LYS A 152 0.00 -23.36 -9.81
C LYS A 152 0.74 -22.22 -10.54
N GLU A 153 0.14 -21.70 -11.61
CA GLU A 153 0.68 -20.57 -12.37
C GLU A 153 0.59 -19.25 -11.59
N ALA A 154 -0.52 -19.01 -10.90
CA ALA A 154 -0.66 -17.85 -10.01
C ALA A 154 0.35 -17.90 -8.85
N THR A 155 0.54 -19.06 -8.23
CA THR A 155 1.57 -19.26 -7.17
C THR A 155 2.98 -19.00 -7.70
N ARG A 156 3.29 -19.43 -8.94
CA ARG A 156 4.58 -19.16 -9.58
C ARG A 156 4.80 -17.66 -9.82
N LEU A 157 3.79 -16.96 -10.33
CA LEU A 157 3.83 -15.51 -10.56
C LEU A 157 3.95 -14.73 -9.24
N HIS A 158 3.23 -15.15 -8.20
CA HIS A 158 3.34 -14.62 -6.84
C HIS A 158 4.78 -14.66 -6.34
N GLY A 159 5.44 -15.81 -6.38
CA GLY A 159 6.84 -15.93 -5.96
C GLY A 159 7.81 -15.06 -6.77
N GLN A 160 7.56 -14.90 -8.08
CA GLN A 160 8.38 -14.04 -8.94
C GLN A 160 8.22 -12.55 -8.61
N GLU A 161 7.00 -12.08 -8.36
CA GLU A 161 6.75 -10.68 -8.03
C GLU A 161 7.25 -10.32 -6.62
N ILE A 162 7.13 -11.22 -5.64
CA ILE A 162 7.80 -11.05 -4.34
C ILE A 162 9.32 -10.96 -4.52
N GLY A 163 9.92 -11.88 -5.26
CA GLY A 163 11.37 -11.90 -5.50
C GLY A 163 11.88 -10.62 -6.17
N ARG A 164 11.08 -10.02 -7.07
CA ARG A 164 11.43 -8.76 -7.75
C ARG A 164 11.43 -7.54 -6.83
N GLN A 165 10.55 -7.50 -5.82
CA GLN A 165 10.57 -6.44 -4.81
C GLN A 165 11.85 -6.46 -3.95
N VAL A 166 12.52 -7.60 -3.84
CA VAL A 166 13.79 -7.75 -3.09
C VAL A 166 15.00 -7.34 -3.94
N SER A 167 14.86 -7.31 -5.27
CA SER A 167 15.97 -7.09 -6.22
C SER A 167 16.13 -5.63 -6.68
N ILE A 168 15.32 -4.70 -6.17
CA ILE A 168 15.34 -3.26 -6.47
C ILE A 168 15.76 -2.51 -5.21
#